data_AF-A0A382JAL4-F1
#
_entry.id   AF-A0A382JAL4-F1
#
_cell.length_a   1.000
_cell.length_b   1.000
_cell.length_c   1.000
_cell.angle_alpha   90.00
_cell.angle_beta   90.00
_cell.angle_gamma   90.00
#
_symmetry.space_group_name_H-M   'P 1'
#
loop_
_entity.id
_entity.type
_entity.pdbx_description
1 polymer ?
#
loop_
_entity_poly.entity_id
_entity_poly.type
_entity_poly.pdbx_seq_one_letter_code
_entity_poly.pdbx_strand_id
1 'polypeptide(L)' 'MGQRRSFRIKQGLDLPITGECQQVIEDARPVTQVAVVGTDYHDLRPTMAVEEGDDVCIGQLLFEDKRRSGIRFTSPAGGK' A
#
# COMPACT_ATOMS: atom_id res chain seq x y z
N MET A 1 -11.58 25.81 42.32
CA MET A 1 -10.40 25.49 41.49
C MET A 1 -10.89 25.07 40.11
N GLY A 2 -11.03 26.01 39.18
CA GLY A 2 -11.66 25.77 37.88
C GLY A 2 -10.70 25.07 36.91
N GLN A 3 -11.08 23.91 36.38
CA GLN A 3 -10.29 23.19 35.39
C GLN A 3 -10.24 23.97 34.07
N ARG A 4 -9.03 24.31 33.63
CA ARG A 4 -8.76 24.91 32.32
C ARG A 4 -8.81 23.81 31.26
N ARG A 5 -9.77 23.88 30.34
CA ARG A 5 -9.85 22.99 29.18
C ARG A 5 -9.05 23.60 28.02
N SER A 6 -8.10 22.85 27.46
CA SER A 6 -7.36 23.22 26.26
C SER A 6 -7.92 22.45 25.06
N PHE A 7 -8.24 23.15 23.97
CA PHE A 7 -8.72 22.57 22.72
C PHE A 7 -7.72 22.88 21.61
N ARG A 8 -7.34 21.86 20.82
CA ARG A 8 -6.43 22.00 19.66
C ARG A 8 -7.28 22.08 18.39
N ILE A 9 -7.51 23.29 17.89
CA ILE A 9 -8.24 23.53 16.64
C ILE A 9 -7.25 23.37 15.48
N LYS A 10 -7.55 22.49 14.53
CA LYS A 10 -6.82 22.37 13.25
C LYS A 10 -7.47 23.32 12.25
N GLN A 11 -6.70 24.17 11.58
CA GLN A 11 -7.18 24.97 10.45
C GLN A 11 -7.28 24.05 9.21
N GLY A 12 -8.35 23.27 9.13
CA GLY A 12 -8.71 22.51 7.94
C GLY A 12 -9.70 23.29 7.07
N LEU A 13 -9.65 23.08 5.76
CA LEU A 13 -10.66 23.55 4.81
C LEU A 13 -11.48 22.34 4.38
N ASP A 14 -12.80 22.41 4.54
CA ASP A 14 -13.71 21.43 3.95
C ASP A 14 -13.77 21.67 2.44
N LEU A 15 -13.18 20.76 1.66
CA LEU A 15 -13.14 20.87 0.21
C LEU A 15 -14.51 20.48 -0.36
N PRO A 16 -15.19 21.35 -1.14
CA PRO A 16 -16.50 21.06 -1.71
C PRO A 16 -16.37 20.13 -2.93
N ILE A 17 -16.06 18.86 -2.70
CA ILE A 17 -15.87 17.84 -3.74
C ILE A 17 -17.07 16.88 -3.70
N THR A 18 -17.68 16.64 -4.86
CA THR A 18 -18.75 15.65 -5.00
C THR A 18 -18.19 14.24 -5.18
N GLY A 19 -18.97 13.22 -4.82
CA GLY A 19 -18.56 11.80 -4.96
C GLY A 19 -18.04 11.16 -3.68
N GLU A 20 -18.52 11.61 -2.51
CA GLU A 20 -18.22 10.96 -1.24
C GLU A 20 -18.59 9.46 -1.28
N CYS A 21 -17.72 8.64 -0.70
CA CYS A 21 -17.96 7.21 -0.61
C CYS A 21 -19.02 6.89 0.44
N GLN A 22 -19.98 6.02 0.10
CA GLN A 22 -20.90 5.46 1.07
C GLN A 22 -20.11 4.63 2.09
N GLN A 23 -20.39 4.83 3.38
CA GLN A 23 -19.70 4.13 4.48
C GLN A 23 -20.28 2.73 4.72
N VAL A 24 -20.27 1.90 3.68
CA VAL A 24 -20.78 0.52 3.65
C VAL A 24 -19.71 -0.37 3.03
N ILE A 25 -19.54 -1.59 3.55
CA ILE A 25 -18.64 -2.60 3.00
C ILE A 25 -19.50 -3.60 2.22
N GLU A 26 -19.18 -3.78 0.95
CA GLU A 26 -19.84 -4.72 0.05
C GLU A 26 -18.79 -5.60 -0.64
N ASP A 27 -19.21 -6.77 -1.14
CA ASP A 27 -18.32 -7.64 -1.90
C ASP A 27 -17.93 -6.98 -3.24
N ALA A 28 -16.62 -6.85 -3.46
CA ALA A 28 -16.09 -6.38 -4.73
C ALA A 28 -16.11 -7.49 -5.79
N ARG A 29 -15.86 -7.09 -7.04
CA ARG A 29 -15.63 -8.06 -8.12
C ARG A 29 -14.38 -8.89 -7.82
N PRO A 30 -14.35 -10.18 -8.18
CA PRO A 30 -13.16 -11.02 -8.01
C PRO A 30 -11.94 -10.41 -8.72
N VAL A 31 -10.80 -10.40 -8.03
CA VAL A 31 -9.51 -9.95 -8.56
C VAL A 31 -8.70 -11.18 -8.97
N THR A 32 -8.21 -11.21 -10.21
CA THR A 32 -7.44 -12.34 -10.76
C THR A 32 -5.95 -12.09 -10.85
N GLN A 33 -5.53 -10.82 -10.79
CA GLN A 33 -4.14 -10.39 -10.94
C GLN A 33 -3.85 -9.24 -9.99
N VAL A 34 -2.64 -9.23 -9.45
CA VAL A 34 -2.16 -8.23 -8.50
C VAL A 34 -0.71 -7.89 -8.82
N ALA A 35 -0.27 -6.71 -8.40
CA ALA A 35 1.08 -6.24 -8.63
C ALA A 35 1.59 -5.43 -7.44
N VAL A 36 2.92 -5.45 -7.26
CA VAL A 36 3.63 -4.47 -6.43
C VAL A 36 4.18 -3.40 -7.38
N VAL A 37 3.77 -2.15 -7.19
CA VAL A 37 4.14 -1.05 -8.09
C VAL A 37 5.42 -0.38 -7.59
N GLY A 38 6.54 -0.65 -8.26
CA GLY A 38 7.85 -0.14 -7.84
C GLY A 38 7.94 1.38 -7.73
N THR A 39 7.20 2.12 -8.55
CA THR A 39 7.21 3.60 -8.57
C THR A 39 6.56 4.24 -7.35
N ASP A 40 5.77 3.49 -6.57
CA ASP A 40 5.17 3.99 -5.34
C ASP A 40 6.22 4.13 -4.21
N TYR A 41 7.40 3.52 -4.40
CA TYR A 41 8.49 3.54 -3.44
C TYR A 41 9.59 4.51 -3.90
N HIS A 42 9.71 5.63 -3.21
CA HIS A 42 10.69 6.66 -3.52
C HIS A 42 12.12 6.10 -3.58
N ASP A 43 12.81 6.40 -4.68
CA ASP A 43 14.22 6.04 -4.93
C ASP A 43 14.53 4.54 -5.01
N LEU A 44 13.51 3.67 -5.11
CA LEU A 44 13.69 2.22 -5.20
C LEU A 44 14.65 1.82 -6.33
N ARG A 45 15.55 0.87 -6.03
CA ARG A 45 16.39 0.19 -7.02
C ARG A 45 16.20 -1.32 -6.87
N PRO A 46 15.25 -1.92 -7.61
CA PRO A 46 14.90 -3.32 -7.41
C PRO A 46 16.00 -4.25 -7.89
N THR A 47 16.27 -5.29 -7.10
CA THR A 47 17.00 -6.48 -7.53
C THR A 47 16.02 -7.63 -7.52
N MET A 48 15.71 -8.17 -8.71
CA MET A 48 14.70 -9.20 -8.90
C MET A 48 15.16 -10.54 -8.30
N ALA A 49 14.24 -11.24 -7.65
CA ALA A 49 14.42 -12.59 -7.11
C ALA A 49 13.57 -13.65 -7.84
N VAL A 50 12.74 -13.20 -8.79
CA VAL A 50 11.87 -14.01 -9.64
C VAL A 50 11.94 -13.49 -11.08
N GLU A 51 11.54 -14.33 -12.02
CA GLU A 51 11.42 -14.01 -13.44
C GLU A 51 9.99 -14.25 -13.95
N GLU A 52 9.68 -13.77 -15.16
CA GLU A 52 8.38 -14.03 -15.77
C GLU A 52 8.16 -15.54 -15.94
N GLY A 53 6.99 -16.02 -15.48
CA GLY A 53 6.61 -17.43 -15.57
C GLY A 53 6.91 -18.25 -14.31
N ASP A 54 7.65 -17.69 -13.34
CA ASP A 54 7.86 -18.32 -12.04
C ASP A 54 6.56 -18.43 -11.25
N ASP A 55 6.37 -19.56 -10.58
CA ASP A 55 5.31 -19.69 -9.58
C ASP A 55 5.75 -19.03 -8.26
N VAL A 56 4.84 -18.25 -7.67
CA VAL A 56 5.06 -17.55 -6.40
C VAL A 56 4.01 -17.95 -5.37
N CYS A 57 4.44 -18.11 -4.13
CA CYS A 57 3.56 -18.22 -2.97
C CYS A 57 3.28 -16.85 -2.34
N ILE A 58 2.19 -16.74 -1.58
CA ILE A 58 1.92 -15.56 -0.75
C ILE A 58 3.10 -15.36 0.21
N GLY A 59 3.65 -14.14 0.23
CA GLY A 59 4.81 -13.80 1.06
C GLY A 59 6.17 -14.20 0.47
N GLN A 60 6.21 -14.81 -0.73
CA GLN A 60 7.47 -15.11 -1.43
C GLN A 60 8.16 -13.81 -1.87
N LEU A 61 9.49 -13.78 -1.79
CA LEU A 61 10.29 -12.63 -2.24
C LEU A 61 10.14 -12.41 -3.75
N LEU A 62 9.77 -11.19 -4.15
CA LEU A 62 9.76 -10.76 -5.55
C LEU A 62 11.03 -9.98 -5.90
N PHE A 63 11.40 -9.01 -5.05
CA PHE A 63 12.62 -8.21 -5.22
C PHE A 63 13.03 -7.53 -3.91
N GLU A 64 14.28 -7.04 -3.86
CA GLU A 64 14.83 -6.27 -2.75
C GLU A 64 15.30 -4.88 -3.23
N ASP A 65 15.33 -3.89 -2.33
CA ASP A 65 15.92 -2.58 -2.63
C ASP A 65 17.44 -2.62 -2.46
N LYS A 66 18.20 -2.56 -3.56
CA LYS A 66 19.67 -2.59 -3.53
C LYS A 66 20.28 -1.41 -2.75
N ARG A 67 19.56 -0.29 -2.63
CA ARG A 67 20.01 0.88 -1.86
C ARG A 67 19.80 0.72 -0.36
N ARG A 68 18.89 -0.16 0.05
CA ARG A 68 18.45 -0.33 1.43
C ARG A 68 18.41 -1.82 1.78
N SER A 69 19.58 -2.35 2.14
CA SER A 69 19.75 -3.76 2.47
C SER A 69 18.75 -4.23 3.53
N GLY A 70 18.12 -5.37 3.29
CA GLY A 70 17.14 -5.97 4.22
C GLY A 70 15.69 -5.56 3.95
N ILE A 71 15.42 -4.61 3.04
CA ILE A 71 14.05 -4.34 2.59
C ILE A 71 13.66 -5.36 1.50
N ARG A 72 12.62 -6.14 1.79
CA ARG A 72 12.10 -7.21 0.95
C ARG A 72 10.68 -6.90 0.52
N PHE A 73 10.41 -7.02 -0.78
CA PHE A 73 9.08 -6.87 -1.35
C PHE A 73 8.57 -8.24 -1.74
N THR A 74 7.43 -8.63 -1.20
CA THR A 74 6.91 -10.00 -1.30
C THR A 74 5.59 -10.05 -2.05
N SER A 75 5.27 -11.23 -2.59
CA SER A 75 4.02 -11.42 -3.33
C SER A 75 2.80 -11.28 -2.43
N PRO A 76 1.82 -10.44 -2.78
CA PRO A 76 0.57 -10.31 -2.05
C PRO A 76 -0.42 -11.45 -2.33
N ALA A 77 -0.21 -12.24 -3.40
CA ALA A 77 -1.02 -13.40 -3.77
C ALA A 77 -0.15 -14.58 -4.23
N GLY A 78 -0.72 -15.78 -4.24
CA GLY A 78 -0.09 -16.95 -4.85
C GLY A 78 -0.53 -17.11 -6.30
N GLY A 79 0.36 -17.52 -7.19
CA GLY A 79 0.06 -17.65 -8.61
C GLY A 79 1.30 -17.76 -9.49
N LYS A 80 1.13 -17.40 -10.75
CA LYS A 80 2.15 -17.33 -11.79
C LYS A 80 2.08 -15.96 -12.45
#